data_AF-A0A438WTX3-F1
#
_entry.id   AF-A0A438WTX3-F1
#
_cell.length_a   1.000
_cell.length_b   1.000
_cell.length_c   1.000
_cell.angle_alpha   90.00
_cell.angle_beta   90.00
_cell.angle_gamma   90.00
#
_symmetry.space_group_name_H-M   'P 1'
#
loop_
_entity.id
_entity.type
_entity.pdbx_description
1 polymer ?
#
loop_
_entity_poly.entity_id
_entity_poly.type
_entity_poly.pdbx_seq_one_letter_code
_entity_poly.pdbx_strand_id
1 'polypeptide(L)'
;VGEFIIEWIHITHSIIDSSALAIQTKAGTIIHTGDFKIDHTPVDNLPTDLYRLAHYGEKGVMLLLSDSTNSHKSGTTPSESTIAPAFDTLFKEAQGRVIMSTFSSNIHRVYQAIQYGIKYNRKIAVIGRSMEKNLDIARELGYIHLPYQSFIEANEVAKYPDNEVLIVTTGSQGETMSALYRMATDEHRHISIKPNDLVIISAKAIPGNEASVSAV
;
A
#
# COMPACT_ATOMS: atom_id res chain seq x y z
N VAL A 1 -17.30 -11.65 -24.37
CA VAL A 1 -17.76 -12.85 -23.63
C VAL A 1 -19.21 -13.08 -23.99
N GLY A 2 -19.52 -14.08 -24.83
CA GLY A 2 -20.85 -14.18 -25.44
C GLY A 2 -21.19 -12.90 -26.21
N GLU A 3 -22.38 -12.34 -25.98
CA GLU A 3 -22.83 -11.07 -26.60
C GLU A 3 -22.25 -9.80 -25.95
N PHE A 4 -21.44 -9.92 -24.90
CA PHE A 4 -20.84 -8.78 -24.21
C PHE A 4 -19.48 -8.39 -24.79
N ILE A 5 -19.30 -7.10 -25.07
CA ILE A 5 -17.98 -6.49 -25.30
C ILE A 5 -17.54 -5.86 -23.98
N ILE A 6 -16.43 -6.33 -23.44
CA ILE A 6 -15.89 -5.88 -22.15
C ILE A 6 -14.57 -5.18 -22.42
N GLU A 7 -14.42 -4.00 -21.87
CA GLU A 7 -13.18 -3.24 -21.88
C GLU A 7 -12.76 -2.90 -20.45
N TRP A 8 -11.47 -3.03 -20.17
CA TRP A 8 -10.85 -2.67 -18.92
C TRP A 8 -10.32 -1.24 -19.04
N ILE A 9 -10.62 -0.42 -18.05
CA ILE A 9 -10.20 0.99 -17.99
C ILE A 9 -9.36 1.14 -16.73
N HIS A 10 -8.12 1.59 -16.89
CA HIS A 10 -7.21 1.79 -15.76
C HIS A 10 -7.78 2.80 -14.76
N ILE A 11 -7.76 2.44 -13.48
CA ILE A 11 -8.17 3.30 -12.37
C ILE A 11 -7.12 3.27 -11.25
N THR A 12 -6.98 4.38 -10.53
CA THR A 12 -6.16 4.41 -9.33
C THR A 12 -6.92 3.85 -8.13
N HIS A 13 -6.26 3.00 -7.36
CA HIS A 13 -6.77 2.48 -6.08
C HIS A 13 -5.63 2.28 -5.07
N SER A 14 -5.90 1.60 -3.96
CA SER A 14 -4.93 1.25 -2.92
C SER A 14 -4.08 0.01 -3.25
N ILE A 15 -4.35 -0.64 -4.39
CA ILE A 15 -3.58 -1.75 -4.96
C ILE A 15 -3.20 -1.41 -6.41
N ILE A 16 -2.10 -2.00 -6.86
CA ILE A 16 -1.62 -1.90 -8.25
C ILE A 16 -2.61 -2.49 -9.25
N ASP A 17 -2.56 -2.02 -10.50
CA ASP A 17 -3.26 -2.58 -11.66
C ASP A 17 -4.78 -2.75 -11.46
N SER A 18 -5.41 -1.74 -10.87
CA SER A 18 -6.87 -1.72 -10.67
C SER A 18 -7.58 -1.26 -11.94
N SER A 19 -8.72 -1.88 -12.24
CA SER A 19 -9.48 -1.60 -13.46
C SER A 19 -10.97 -1.42 -13.17
N ALA A 20 -11.56 -0.41 -13.80
CA ALA A 20 -12.99 -0.33 -14.05
C ALA A 20 -13.34 -1.17 -15.28
N LEU A 21 -14.60 -1.55 -15.41
CA LEU A 21 -15.11 -2.31 -16.55
C LEU A 21 -16.16 -1.49 -17.29
N ALA A 22 -15.98 -1.36 -18.60
CA ALA A 22 -17.03 -0.95 -19.51
C ALA A 22 -17.62 -2.18 -20.21
N ILE A 23 -18.87 -2.48 -19.90
CA ILE A 23 -19.59 -3.65 -20.38
C ILE A 23 -20.65 -3.17 -21.37
N GLN A 24 -20.40 -3.39 -22.65
CA GLN A 24 -21.32 -3.02 -23.71
C GLN A 24 -22.28 -4.17 -24.01
N THR A 25 -23.55 -3.83 -24.13
CA THR A 25 -24.65 -4.75 -24.46
C THR A 25 -25.52 -4.14 -25.55
N LYS A 26 -26.42 -4.92 -26.16
CA LYS A 26 -27.43 -4.39 -27.10
C LYS A 26 -28.39 -3.37 -26.45
N ALA A 27 -28.60 -3.45 -25.14
CA ALA A 27 -29.48 -2.54 -24.40
C ALA A 27 -28.79 -1.21 -24.02
N GLY A 28 -27.46 -1.20 -23.97
CA GLY A 28 -26.67 -0.04 -23.55
C GLY A 28 -25.38 -0.43 -22.85
N THR A 29 -24.58 0.58 -22.50
CA THR A 29 -23.30 0.42 -21.79
C THR A 29 -23.50 0.48 -20.28
N ILE A 30 -22.90 -0.47 -19.57
CA ILE A 30 -22.78 -0.46 -18.11
C ILE A 30 -21.34 -0.14 -17.76
N ILE A 31 -21.12 0.78 -16.82
CA ILE A 31 -19.80 1.04 -16.23
C ILE A 31 -19.81 0.49 -14.80
N HIS A 32 -18.85 -0.37 -14.48
CA HIS A 32 -18.58 -0.82 -13.12
C HIS A 32 -17.23 -0.26 -12.69
N THR A 33 -17.21 0.64 -11.72
CA THR A 33 -15.96 1.32 -11.33
C THR A 33 -14.97 0.37 -10.65
N GLY A 34 -15.49 -0.66 -9.97
CA GLY A 34 -14.69 -1.32 -8.93
C GLY A 34 -14.43 -0.35 -7.78
N ASP A 35 -13.47 -0.65 -6.92
CA ASP A 35 -13.03 0.29 -5.89
C ASP A 35 -12.04 1.28 -6.51
N PHE A 36 -12.27 2.57 -6.32
CA PHE A 36 -11.46 3.59 -6.99
C PHE A 36 -11.22 4.82 -6.12
N LYS A 37 -10.17 5.53 -6.48
CA LYS A 37 -9.97 6.94 -6.14
C LYS A 37 -9.50 7.66 -7.41
N ILE A 38 -9.41 8.99 -7.35
CA ILE A 38 -8.77 9.78 -8.39
C ILE A 38 -7.46 10.32 -7.81
N ASP A 39 -6.35 9.77 -8.27
CA ASP A 39 -5.00 10.25 -7.98
C ASP A 39 -4.38 10.79 -9.28
N HIS A 40 -4.05 12.09 -9.29
CA HIS A 40 -3.47 12.76 -10.47
C HIS A 40 -1.96 12.60 -10.55
N THR A 41 -1.31 12.18 -9.45
CA THR A 41 0.14 12.02 -9.35
C THR A 41 0.48 10.72 -8.62
N PRO A 42 -0.03 9.55 -9.09
CA PRO A 42 0.19 8.28 -8.43
C PRO A 42 1.66 7.86 -8.52
N VAL A 43 2.08 6.99 -7.60
CA VAL A 43 3.49 6.59 -7.42
C VAL A 43 4.07 5.88 -8.65
N ASP A 44 3.24 5.14 -9.38
CA ASP A 44 3.57 4.42 -10.61
C ASP A 44 3.46 5.28 -11.88
N ASN A 45 3.05 6.55 -11.76
CA ASN A 45 2.73 7.45 -12.86
C ASN A 45 1.62 6.94 -13.80
N LEU A 46 0.75 6.05 -13.33
CA LEU A 46 -0.42 5.57 -14.06
C LEU A 46 -1.69 6.19 -13.45
N PRO A 47 -2.13 7.38 -13.91
CA PRO A 47 -3.38 7.97 -13.42
C PRO A 47 -4.60 7.18 -13.91
N THR A 48 -5.75 7.40 -13.27
CA THR A 48 -7.03 6.93 -13.78
C THR A 48 -7.24 7.46 -15.20
N ASP A 49 -7.67 6.59 -16.13
CA ASP A 49 -7.94 6.98 -17.52
C ASP A 49 -9.27 7.75 -17.62
N LEU A 50 -9.21 9.02 -17.20
CA LEU A 50 -10.34 9.95 -17.23
C LEU A 50 -10.81 10.23 -18.66
N TYR A 51 -9.90 10.20 -19.65
CA TYR A 51 -10.27 10.38 -21.05
C TYR A 51 -11.16 9.24 -21.53
N ARG A 52 -10.83 8.00 -21.14
CA ARG A 52 -11.64 6.86 -21.54
C ARG A 52 -13.01 6.85 -20.85
N LEU A 53 -13.05 7.23 -19.57
CA LEU A 53 -14.32 7.41 -18.86
C LEU A 53 -15.18 8.51 -19.52
N ALA A 54 -14.58 9.63 -19.91
CA ALA A 54 -15.29 10.72 -20.61
C ALA A 54 -15.87 10.26 -21.95
N HIS A 55 -15.10 9.52 -22.75
CA HIS A 55 -15.56 8.93 -24.02
C HIS A 55 -16.80 8.04 -23.84
N TYR A 56 -16.86 7.24 -22.76
CA TYR A 56 -18.06 6.47 -22.46
C TYR A 56 -19.22 7.33 -21.98
N GLY A 57 -18.94 8.38 -21.19
CA GLY A 57 -19.93 9.38 -20.79
C GLY A 57 -20.60 10.06 -22.00
N GLU A 58 -19.81 10.47 -23.00
CA GLU A 58 -20.30 11.09 -24.23
C GLU A 58 -21.17 10.15 -25.08
N LYS A 59 -20.82 8.86 -25.11
CA LYS A 59 -21.61 7.83 -25.82
C LYS A 59 -22.94 7.50 -25.16
N GLY A 60 -23.12 7.87 -23.89
CA GLY A 60 -24.26 7.48 -23.07
C GLY A 60 -24.00 6.18 -22.31
N VAL A 61 -24.11 6.27 -20.98
CA VAL A 61 -24.04 5.14 -20.06
C VAL A 61 -25.43 4.86 -19.51
N MET A 62 -25.90 3.62 -19.66
CA MET A 62 -27.21 3.18 -19.17
C MET A 62 -27.21 2.99 -17.65
N LEU A 63 -26.13 2.45 -17.11
CA LEU A 63 -25.99 2.15 -15.68
C LEU A 63 -24.55 2.35 -15.21
N LEU A 64 -24.38 3.08 -14.12
CA LEU A 64 -23.11 3.23 -13.41
C LEU A 64 -23.20 2.52 -12.06
N LEU A 65 -22.33 1.54 -11.83
CA LEU A 65 -22.11 0.89 -10.54
C LEU A 65 -20.83 1.49 -9.94
N SER A 66 -21.01 2.42 -8.99
CA SER A 66 -19.93 3.19 -8.39
C SER A 66 -19.66 2.77 -6.95
N ASP A 67 -18.37 2.68 -6.58
CA ASP A 67 -17.95 2.55 -5.18
C ASP A 67 -18.50 3.71 -4.34
N SER A 68 -19.02 3.37 -3.16
CA SER A 68 -19.66 4.27 -2.20
C SER A 68 -18.97 4.28 -0.83
N THR A 69 -17.87 3.54 -0.66
CA THR A 69 -17.18 3.31 0.63
C THR A 69 -16.84 4.59 1.38
N ASN A 70 -16.39 5.62 0.66
CA ASN A 70 -16.01 6.92 1.23
C ASN A 70 -16.99 8.06 0.91
N SER A 71 -18.20 7.76 0.42
CA SER A 71 -19.19 8.76 -0.03
C SER A 71 -19.63 9.76 1.06
N HIS A 72 -19.50 9.39 2.34
CA HIS A 72 -19.82 10.25 3.48
C HIS A 72 -18.74 11.31 3.79
N LYS A 73 -17.55 11.22 3.17
CA LYS A 73 -16.46 12.17 3.41
C LYS A 73 -16.44 13.23 2.33
N SER A 74 -16.54 14.49 2.76
CA SER A 74 -16.36 15.64 1.87
C SER A 74 -14.89 15.81 1.45
N GLY A 75 -14.68 16.38 0.27
CA GLY A 75 -13.35 16.72 -0.24
C GLY A 75 -12.77 15.64 -1.15
N THR A 76 -11.45 15.65 -1.29
CA THR A 76 -10.70 14.75 -2.19
C THR A 76 -9.72 13.91 -1.40
N THR A 77 -9.41 12.73 -1.92
CA THR A 77 -8.36 11.87 -1.34
C THR A 77 -7.00 12.43 -1.79
N PRO A 78 -6.05 12.67 -0.85
CA PRO A 78 -4.69 13.06 -1.22
C PRO A 78 -4.01 11.99 -2.08
N SER A 79 -3.09 12.42 -2.94
CA SER A 79 -2.27 11.52 -3.74
C SER A 79 -1.35 10.68 -2.85
N GLU A 80 -1.03 9.44 -3.23
CA GLU A 80 0.00 8.67 -2.51
C GLU A 80 1.40 9.34 -2.56
N SER A 81 1.63 10.19 -3.56
CA SER A 81 2.88 10.98 -3.64
C SER A 81 3.03 11.98 -2.50
N THR A 82 1.94 12.43 -1.86
CA THR A 82 2.01 13.42 -0.77
C THR A 82 2.62 12.85 0.51
N ILE A 83 2.86 11.54 0.58
CA ILE A 83 3.52 10.88 1.72
C ILE A 83 5.04 11.06 1.68
N ALA A 84 5.61 11.33 0.50
CA ALA A 84 7.04 11.46 0.30
C ALA A 84 7.72 12.45 1.29
N PRO A 85 7.20 13.66 1.55
CA PRO A 85 7.80 14.57 2.53
C PRO A 85 7.77 14.03 3.96
N ALA A 86 6.68 13.35 4.35
CA ALA A 86 6.55 12.78 5.68
C ALA A 86 7.56 11.64 5.90
N PHE A 87 7.72 10.76 4.92
CA PHE A 87 8.76 9.73 4.96
C PHE A 87 10.16 10.32 4.97
N ASP A 88 10.41 11.37 4.19
CA ASP A 88 11.72 12.02 4.21
C ASP A 88 12.12 12.51 5.60
N THR A 89 11.22 13.24 6.26
CA THR A 89 11.43 13.73 7.63
C THR A 89 11.61 12.59 8.62
N LEU A 90 10.71 11.61 8.62
CA LEU A 90 10.75 10.49 9.59
C LEU A 90 12.03 9.67 9.47
N PHE A 91 12.46 9.34 8.25
CA PHE A 91 13.69 8.55 8.05
C PHE A 91 14.95 9.35 8.36
N LYS A 92 14.95 10.66 8.10
CA LYS A 92 16.06 11.56 8.42
C LYS A 92 16.26 11.72 9.93
N GLU A 93 15.17 11.82 10.69
CA GLU A 93 15.21 12.07 12.14
C GLU A 93 15.41 10.79 12.96
N ALA A 94 15.10 9.62 12.39
CA ALA A 94 15.19 8.33 13.07
C ALA A 94 16.62 7.99 13.53
N GLN A 95 16.82 7.94 14.85
CA GLN A 95 18.11 7.61 15.48
C GLN A 95 18.36 6.09 15.60
N GLY A 96 17.29 5.29 15.69
CA GLY A 96 17.35 3.84 15.77
C GLY A 96 16.76 3.15 14.53
N ARG A 97 16.23 1.94 14.73
CA ARG A 97 15.56 1.20 13.66
C ARG A 97 14.26 1.91 13.29
N VAL A 98 13.92 1.87 12.00
CA VAL A 98 12.59 2.26 11.56
C VAL A 98 11.76 1.00 11.41
N ILE A 99 10.62 0.91 12.07
CA ILE A 99 9.67 -0.20 11.98
C ILE A 99 8.38 0.33 11.39
N MET A 100 8.13 0.06 10.12
CA MET A 100 6.93 0.50 9.44
C MET A 100 5.92 -0.63 9.32
N SER A 101 4.73 -0.41 9.87
CA SER A 101 3.60 -1.30 9.74
C SER A 101 2.57 -0.77 8.75
N THR A 102 2.14 -1.59 7.80
CA THR A 102 1.10 -1.24 6.82
C THR A 102 0.37 -2.48 6.29
N PHE A 103 -0.62 -2.28 5.43
CA PHE A 103 -1.31 -3.37 4.75
C PHE A 103 -0.43 -4.00 3.68
N SER A 104 -0.34 -5.33 3.68
CA SER A 104 0.43 -6.08 2.66
C SER A 104 -0.08 -5.88 1.22
N SER A 105 -1.33 -5.44 1.04
CA SER A 105 -1.91 -5.14 -0.27
C SER A 105 -1.50 -3.77 -0.82
N ASN A 106 -1.04 -2.84 0.03
CA ASN A 106 -0.65 -1.50 -0.40
C ASN A 106 0.82 -1.48 -0.86
N ILE A 107 1.05 -2.02 -2.06
CA ILE A 107 2.39 -2.16 -2.63
C ILE A 107 3.06 -0.81 -2.89
N HIS A 108 2.32 0.21 -3.31
CA HIS A 108 2.86 1.56 -3.45
C HIS A 108 3.43 2.10 -2.14
N ARG A 109 2.72 1.90 -1.03
CA ARG A 109 3.18 2.35 0.29
C ARG A 109 4.43 1.62 0.74
N VAL A 110 4.45 0.29 0.59
CA VAL A 110 5.62 -0.53 0.93
C VAL A 110 6.81 -0.16 0.04
N TYR A 111 6.59 0.01 -1.25
CA TYR A 111 7.61 0.42 -2.21
C TYR A 111 8.24 1.77 -1.84
N GLN A 112 7.42 2.78 -1.53
CA GLN A 112 7.89 4.07 -1.04
C GLN A 112 8.76 3.91 0.22
N ALA A 113 8.30 3.14 1.21
CA ALA A 113 9.06 2.91 2.43
C ALA A 113 10.44 2.31 2.16
N ILE A 114 10.51 1.31 1.29
CA ILE A 114 11.77 0.67 0.90
C ILE A 114 12.69 1.64 0.16
N GLN A 115 12.15 2.43 -0.77
CA GLN A 115 12.92 3.47 -1.48
C GLN A 115 13.55 4.48 -0.50
N TYR A 116 12.80 4.92 0.50
CA TYR A 116 13.31 5.80 1.55
C TYR A 116 14.31 5.09 2.47
N GLY A 117 14.08 3.82 2.81
CA GLY A 117 15.06 2.99 3.52
C GLY A 117 16.40 2.96 2.79
N ILE A 118 16.38 2.66 1.49
CA ILE A 118 17.58 2.64 0.64
C ILE A 118 18.23 4.02 0.57
N LYS A 119 17.43 5.09 0.36
CA LYS A 119 17.91 6.48 0.30
C LYS A 119 18.70 6.88 1.55
N TYR A 120 18.26 6.40 2.72
CA TYR A 120 18.88 6.66 4.02
C TYR A 120 19.85 5.55 4.46
N ASN A 121 20.38 4.77 3.51
CA ASN A 121 21.38 3.70 3.71
C ASN A 121 20.95 2.61 4.70
N ARG A 122 19.65 2.31 4.76
CA ARG A 122 19.12 1.23 5.59
C ARG A 122 19.02 -0.08 4.83
N LYS A 123 19.36 -1.17 5.50
CA LYS A 123 19.02 -2.54 5.13
C LYS A 123 17.55 -2.82 5.42
N ILE A 124 16.93 -3.63 4.57
CA ILE A 124 15.48 -3.81 4.50
C ILE A 124 15.15 -5.23 4.97
N ALA A 125 14.41 -5.34 6.07
CA ALA A 125 13.83 -6.60 6.52
C ALA A 125 12.32 -6.56 6.31
N VAL A 126 11.78 -7.40 5.43
CA VAL A 126 10.33 -7.55 5.26
C VAL A 126 9.88 -8.71 6.15
N ILE A 127 8.86 -8.47 6.97
CA ILE A 127 8.40 -9.46 7.95
C ILE A 127 6.90 -9.67 7.78
N GLY A 128 6.57 -10.83 7.24
CA GLY A 128 5.20 -11.27 7.08
C GLY A 128 5.01 -11.92 5.72
N ARG A 129 4.61 -13.20 5.74
CA ARG A 129 4.48 -14.04 4.54
C ARG A 129 3.65 -13.40 3.42
N SER A 130 2.55 -12.71 3.77
CA SER A 130 1.71 -12.03 2.78
C SER A 130 2.43 -10.85 2.12
N MET A 131 3.21 -10.09 2.90
CA MET A 131 3.94 -8.92 2.40
C MET A 131 5.14 -9.33 1.55
N GLU A 132 5.91 -10.33 2.00
CA GLU A 132 7.00 -10.95 1.23
C GLU A 132 6.47 -11.45 -0.12
N LYS A 133 5.41 -12.27 -0.10
CA LYS A 133 4.79 -12.82 -1.30
C LYS A 133 4.33 -11.73 -2.27
N ASN A 134 3.63 -10.70 -1.78
CA ASN A 134 3.11 -9.66 -2.67
C ASN A 134 4.24 -8.81 -3.28
N LEU A 135 5.33 -8.55 -2.53
CA LEU A 135 6.50 -7.85 -3.07
C LEU A 135 7.22 -8.67 -4.14
N ASP A 136 7.40 -9.97 -3.91
CA ASP A 136 8.02 -10.86 -4.91
C ASP A 136 7.20 -10.90 -6.20
N ILE A 137 5.87 -11.05 -6.10
CA ILE A 137 4.96 -11.04 -7.26
C ILE A 137 5.03 -9.68 -7.97
N ALA A 138 4.94 -8.57 -7.23
CA ALA A 138 5.00 -7.23 -7.82
C ALA A 138 6.33 -6.98 -8.54
N ARG A 139 7.44 -7.50 -8.01
CA ARG A 139 8.76 -7.40 -8.66
C ARG A 139 8.85 -8.30 -9.89
N GLU A 140 8.36 -9.53 -9.82
CA GLU A 140 8.34 -10.49 -10.95
C GLU A 140 7.53 -9.96 -12.14
N LEU A 141 6.39 -9.32 -11.85
CA LEU A 141 5.53 -8.69 -12.86
C LEU A 141 6.07 -7.33 -13.35
N GLY A 142 7.16 -6.81 -12.77
CA GLY A 142 7.79 -5.56 -13.18
C GLY A 142 7.12 -4.29 -12.68
N TYR A 143 6.19 -4.39 -11.71
CA TYR A 143 5.52 -3.23 -11.11
C TYR A 143 6.44 -2.41 -10.19
N ILE A 144 7.45 -3.06 -9.61
CA ILE A 144 8.42 -2.41 -8.72
C ILE A 144 9.85 -2.82 -9.07
N HIS A 145 10.78 -1.89 -8.88
CA HIS A 145 12.20 -2.12 -9.09
C HIS A 145 12.98 -1.83 -7.81
N LEU A 146 13.44 -2.90 -7.14
CA LEU A 146 14.15 -2.81 -5.87
C LEU A 146 15.45 -3.62 -5.94
N PRO A 147 16.59 -3.06 -5.50
CA PRO A 147 17.87 -3.76 -5.51
C PRO A 147 17.92 -4.86 -4.43
N TYR A 148 18.15 -6.11 -4.83
CA TYR A 148 18.20 -7.27 -3.93
C TYR A 148 19.22 -7.12 -2.80
N GLN A 149 20.36 -6.49 -3.06
CA GLN A 149 21.45 -6.30 -2.08
C GLN A 149 21.06 -5.47 -0.84
N SER A 150 19.93 -4.78 -0.89
CA SER A 150 19.41 -3.99 0.22
C SER A 150 18.59 -4.82 1.20
N PHE A 151 18.12 -6.02 0.80
CA PHE A 151 17.31 -6.89 1.63
C PHE A 151 18.17 -7.78 2.53
N ILE A 152 17.68 -8.00 3.75
CA ILE A 152 18.27 -8.90 4.75
C ILE A 152 17.16 -9.74 5.38
N GLU A 153 17.53 -10.92 5.86
CA GLU A 153 16.59 -11.78 6.57
C GLU A 153 16.33 -11.28 8.01
N ALA A 154 15.18 -11.63 8.58
CA ALA A 154 14.78 -11.16 9.91
C ALA A 154 15.78 -11.57 11.02
N ASN A 155 16.44 -12.73 10.88
CA ASN A 155 17.47 -13.20 11.81
C ASN A 155 18.83 -12.48 11.64
N GLU A 156 19.01 -11.70 10.57
CA GLU A 156 20.23 -10.93 10.31
C GLU A 156 20.16 -9.50 10.81
N VAL A 157 18.96 -9.02 11.17
CA VAL A 157 18.73 -7.66 11.69
C VAL A 157 19.70 -7.31 12.82
N ALA A 158 19.96 -8.25 13.74
CA ALA A 158 20.86 -8.03 14.88
C ALA A 158 22.35 -7.86 14.50
N LYS A 159 22.74 -8.16 13.25
CA LYS A 159 24.11 -8.00 12.75
C LYS A 159 24.41 -6.56 12.29
N TYR A 160 23.39 -5.72 12.13
CA TYR A 160 23.52 -4.36 11.61
C TYR A 160 23.29 -3.32 12.72
N PRO A 161 23.90 -2.12 12.60
CA PRO A 161 23.57 -0.99 13.46
C PRO A 161 22.09 -0.61 13.38
N ASP A 162 21.50 -0.20 14.50
CA ASP A 162 20.05 0.08 14.57
C ASP A 162 19.62 1.19 13.59
N ASN A 163 20.42 2.24 13.44
CA ASN A 163 20.19 3.35 12.50
C ASN A 163 20.32 2.96 11.02
N GLU A 164 20.77 1.74 10.72
CA GLU A 164 20.92 1.20 9.37
C GLU A 164 19.86 0.14 9.05
N VAL A 165 18.79 0.04 9.83
CA VAL A 165 17.73 -0.96 9.59
C VAL A 165 16.36 -0.30 9.38
N LEU A 166 15.67 -0.77 8.34
CA LEU A 166 14.23 -0.61 8.13
C LEU A 166 13.57 -1.99 8.20
N ILE A 167 12.60 -2.14 9.08
CA ILE A 167 11.71 -3.30 9.14
C ILE A 167 10.37 -2.89 8.55
N VAL A 168 9.89 -3.59 7.53
CA VAL A 168 8.53 -3.41 7.00
C VAL A 168 7.71 -4.63 7.39
N THR A 169 6.58 -4.40 8.07
CA THR A 169 5.78 -5.46 8.69
C THR A 169 4.29 -5.25 8.45
N THR A 170 3.51 -6.32 8.65
CA THR A 170 2.06 -6.24 8.85
C THR A 170 1.70 -5.96 10.31
N GLY A 171 0.40 -5.81 10.60
CA GLY A 171 -0.11 -5.63 11.96
C GLY A 171 -0.64 -4.24 12.27
N SER A 172 -0.89 -3.43 11.24
CA SER A 172 -1.32 -2.04 11.42
C SER A 172 -2.74 -1.89 11.96
N GLN A 173 -3.46 -2.99 12.18
CA GLN A 173 -4.82 -3.03 12.76
C GLN A 173 -4.85 -3.62 14.18
N GLY A 174 -3.69 -3.87 14.80
CA GLY A 174 -3.62 -4.47 16.13
C GLY A 174 -4.02 -5.95 16.16
N GLU A 175 -3.84 -6.66 15.04
CA GLU A 175 -4.14 -8.09 14.96
C GLU A 175 -3.14 -8.85 15.85
N THR A 176 -3.66 -9.62 16.81
CA THR A 176 -2.84 -10.29 17.85
C THR A 176 -1.80 -11.28 17.29
N MET A 177 -2.05 -11.83 16.10
CA MET A 177 -1.11 -12.73 15.42
C MET A 177 -0.14 -12.01 14.47
N SER A 178 -0.24 -10.69 14.34
CA SER A 178 0.62 -9.92 13.45
C SER A 178 2.05 -9.83 13.97
N ALA A 179 2.97 -9.58 13.04
CA ALA A 179 4.37 -9.43 13.38
C ALA A 179 4.62 -8.20 14.26
N LEU A 180 3.95 -7.06 14.03
CA LEU A 180 4.06 -5.89 14.91
C LEU A 180 3.58 -6.20 16.34
N TYR A 181 2.41 -6.83 16.50
CA TYR A 181 1.89 -7.19 17.82
C TYR A 181 2.88 -8.05 18.60
N ARG A 182 3.41 -9.09 17.96
CA ARG A 182 4.38 -10.00 18.57
C ARG A 182 5.70 -9.30 18.91
N MET A 183 6.11 -8.28 18.17
CA MET A 183 7.29 -7.47 18.53
C MET A 183 7.00 -6.62 19.77
N ALA A 184 5.79 -6.07 19.89
CA ALA A 184 5.37 -5.26 21.04
C ALA A 184 5.21 -6.08 22.33
N THR A 185 4.78 -7.34 22.22
CA THR A 185 4.65 -8.27 23.36
C THR A 185 5.91 -9.10 23.64
N ASP A 186 7.02 -8.83 22.95
CA ASP A 186 8.29 -9.57 23.07
C ASP A 186 8.20 -11.09 22.72
N GLU A 187 7.20 -11.46 21.91
CA GLU A 187 6.95 -12.84 21.45
C GLU A 187 7.45 -13.12 20.02
N HIS A 188 8.02 -12.12 19.36
CA HIS A 188 8.56 -12.28 18.00
C HIS A 188 9.97 -12.88 18.04
N ARG A 189 10.15 -14.00 17.33
CA ARG A 189 11.33 -14.88 17.44
C ARG A 189 12.70 -14.19 17.25
N HIS A 190 12.76 -13.15 16.42
CA HIS A 190 14.02 -12.53 16.01
C HIS A 190 14.15 -11.05 16.36
N ILE A 191 13.05 -10.40 16.76
CA ILE A 191 12.99 -8.93 16.89
C ILE A 191 12.17 -8.57 18.10
N SER A 192 12.79 -7.86 19.04
CA SER A 192 12.15 -7.16 20.14
C SER A 192 12.21 -5.66 19.89
N ILE A 193 11.23 -4.89 20.37
CA ILE A 193 11.23 -3.42 20.28
C ILE A 193 12.27 -2.84 21.25
N LYS A 194 13.03 -1.83 20.80
CA LYS A 194 14.02 -1.10 21.58
C LYS A 194 13.54 0.33 21.86
N PRO A 195 14.03 0.99 22.94
CA PRO A 195 13.61 2.35 23.29
C PRO A 195 13.79 3.41 22.20
N ASN A 196 14.76 3.23 21.30
CA ASN A 196 15.09 4.20 20.24
C ASN A 196 14.49 3.84 18.87
N ASP A 197 13.63 2.81 18.80
CA ASP A 197 12.96 2.48 17.55
C ASP A 197 11.90 3.52 17.20
N LEU A 198 11.84 3.88 15.92
CA LEU A 198 10.74 4.65 15.36
C LEU A 198 9.71 3.69 14.78
N VAL A 199 8.53 3.60 15.39
CA VAL A 199 7.40 2.81 14.87
C VAL A 199 6.47 3.70 14.05
N ILE A 200 6.30 3.39 12.77
CA ILE A 200 5.42 4.10 11.83
C ILE A 200 4.21 3.21 11.52
N ILE A 201 3.03 3.59 12.02
CA ILE A 201 1.78 2.93 11.65
C ILE A 201 1.22 3.64 10.40
N SER A 202 1.56 3.11 9.24
CA SER A 202 1.19 3.68 7.94
C SER A 202 -0.11 3.07 7.42
N ALA A 203 -1.16 3.17 8.22
CA ALA A 203 -2.50 2.68 7.89
C ALA A 203 -3.57 3.52 8.59
N LYS A 204 -4.79 3.47 8.07
CA LYS A 204 -5.96 3.98 8.77
C LYS A 204 -6.60 2.82 9.53
N ALA A 205 -6.95 3.04 10.81
CA ALA A 205 -7.74 2.07 11.56
C ALA A 205 -9.08 1.85 10.85
N ILE A 206 -9.41 0.58 10.60
CA ILE A 206 -10.74 0.20 10.12
C ILE A 206 -11.72 0.45 11.28
N PRO A 207 -12.88 1.10 11.03
CA PRO A 207 -13.86 1.33 12.08
C PRO A 207 -14.18 0.04 12.85
N GLY A 208 -14.03 0.06 14.17
CA GLY A 208 -14.16 -1.09 15.06
C GLY A 208 -12.83 -1.66 15.57
N ASN A 209 -11.71 -1.38 14.88
CA ASN A 209 -10.37 -1.86 15.27
C ASN A 209 -9.58 -0.84 16.12
N GLU A 210 -10.16 0.32 16.45
CA GLU A 210 -9.46 1.37 17.19
C GLU A 210 -8.94 0.87 18.54
N ALA A 211 -9.76 0.11 19.27
CA ALA A 211 -9.37 -0.47 20.54
C ALA A 211 -8.20 -1.46 20.40
N SER A 212 -8.19 -2.26 19.32
CA SER A 212 -7.11 -3.20 19.02
C SER A 212 -5.82 -2.47 18.67
N VAL A 213 -5.88 -1.37 17.92
CA VAL A 213 -4.70 -0.55 17.60
C VAL A 213 -4.17 0.15 18.86
N SER A 214 -5.04 0.64 19.75
CA SER A 214 -4.62 1.30 21.01
C SER A 214 -4.06 0.33 22.06
N ALA A 215 -4.36 -0.96 21.96
CA ALA A 215 -3.86 -1.97 22.89
C ALA A 215 -2.43 -2.44 22.58
N VAL A 216 -1.83 -1.95 21.50
CA VAL A 216 -0.55 -2.40 20.92
C VAL A 216 0.49 -1.30 20.95
#